data_AF-A0A0L7R502-F1
#
_entry.id   AF-A0A0L7R502-F1
#
_cell.length_a   1.000
_cell.length_b   1.000
_cell.length_c   1.000
_cell.angle_alpha   90.00
_cell.angle_beta   90.00
_cell.angle_gamma   90.00
#
_symmetry.space_group_name_H-M   'P 1'
#
loop_
_entity.id
_entity.type
_entity.pdbx_description
1 polymer ?
#
loop_
_entity_poly.entity_id
_entity_poly.type
_entity_poly.pdbx_seq_one_letter_code
_entity_poly.pdbx_strand_id
1 'polypeptide(L)'
;MKMLMKVSQSSLTVAVTKSAIQRKTFFLVKKCNFSSQKVPNNKITRKSIVTPFPPLTEPVPNLPKAIYATTKDEHQTTKVTVLSNGLKVASENRFGQFCTIGGKYPKEFFEFYKNWHLA
;
A
#
# COMPACT_ATOMS: atom_id res chain seq x y z
N MET A 1 6.77 33.25 -30.66
CA MET A 1 7.69 32.10 -30.49
C MET A 1 7.04 31.14 -29.48
N LYS A 2 6.79 29.89 -29.86
CA LYS A 2 6.16 28.86 -29.01
C LYS A 2 7.27 27.98 -28.42
N MET A 3 7.43 27.95 -27.09
CA MET A 3 8.24 26.93 -26.41
C MET A 3 7.31 25.79 -25.96
N LEU A 4 7.59 24.57 -26.42
CA LEU A 4 7.02 23.34 -25.89
C LEU A 4 8.04 22.74 -24.92
N MET A 5 7.74 22.74 -23.63
CA MET A 5 8.58 22.06 -22.63
C MET A 5 8.11 20.62 -22.49
N LYS A 6 8.98 19.68 -22.86
CA LYS A 6 8.77 18.22 -22.72
C LYS A 6 9.14 17.85 -21.28
N VAL A 7 8.16 17.48 -20.46
CA VAL A 7 8.40 16.93 -19.11
C VAL A 7 8.86 15.48 -19.25
N SER A 8 10.08 15.20 -18.81
CA SER A 8 10.65 13.85 -18.71
C SER A 8 10.16 13.19 -17.42
N GLN A 9 9.42 12.07 -17.53
CA GLN A 9 9.06 11.25 -16.38
C GLN A 9 10.27 10.44 -15.92
N SER A 10 10.90 10.87 -14.83
CA SER A 10 11.96 10.11 -14.16
C SER A 10 11.36 9.04 -13.26
N SER A 11 11.44 7.78 -13.69
CA SER A 11 11.14 6.61 -12.86
C SER A 11 12.11 6.52 -11.69
N LEU A 12 11.60 6.46 -10.45
CA LEU A 12 12.41 6.29 -9.24
C LEU A 12 12.92 4.85 -9.14
N THR A 13 14.14 4.61 -9.59
CA THR A 13 14.84 3.33 -9.42
C THR A 13 15.40 3.24 -8.00
N VAL A 14 14.76 2.43 -7.15
CA VAL A 14 15.28 2.16 -5.80
C VAL A 14 16.42 1.14 -5.90
N ALA A 15 17.62 1.55 -5.48
CA ALA A 15 18.81 0.71 -5.44
C ALA A 15 18.70 -0.28 -4.26
N VAL A 16 18.57 -1.57 -4.58
CA VAL A 16 18.68 -2.65 -3.58
C VAL A 16 20.16 -3.02 -3.47
N THR A 17 20.79 -2.65 -2.35
CA THR A 17 22.17 -3.04 -2.05
C THR A 17 22.24 -4.53 -1.76
N LYS A 18 23.03 -5.26 -2.54
CA LYS A 18 23.24 -6.71 -2.38
C LYS A 18 24.29 -6.95 -1.31
N SER A 19 23.88 -7.37 -0.12
CA SER A 19 24.79 -8.02 0.82
C SER A 19 24.83 -9.52 0.52
N ALA A 20 26.05 -10.04 0.34
CA ALA A 20 26.35 -11.42 0.00
C ALA A 20 26.16 -12.32 1.22
N ILE A 21 25.34 -13.37 1.09
CA ILE A 21 25.54 -14.68 1.73
C ILE A 21 25.04 -15.72 0.74
N GLN A 22 25.98 -16.47 0.21
CA GLN A 22 25.82 -17.55 -0.74
C GLN A 22 25.25 -18.77 0.00
N ARG A 23 23.93 -18.98 -0.03
CA ARG A 23 23.34 -20.28 0.32
C ARG A 23 22.95 -21.01 -0.95
N LYS A 24 23.73 -22.04 -1.27
CA LYS A 24 23.37 -23.10 -2.23
C LYS A 24 22.19 -23.90 -1.66
N THR A 25 20.98 -23.49 -1.98
CA THR A 25 19.82 -24.37 -2.02
C THR A 25 19.10 -24.12 -3.32
N PHE A 26 19.28 -25.05 -4.26
CA PHE A 26 18.47 -25.11 -5.47
C PHE A 26 17.03 -25.42 -5.05
N PHE A 27 16.23 -24.37 -4.79
CA PHE A 27 14.79 -24.52 -4.89
C PHE A 27 14.50 -24.73 -6.36
N LEU A 28 14.29 -26.00 -6.71
CA LEU A 28 13.76 -26.42 -8.00
C LEU A 28 12.36 -25.80 -8.10
N VAL A 29 12.30 -24.59 -8.64
CA VAL A 29 11.05 -23.90 -8.99
C VAL A 29 10.40 -24.80 -10.03
N LYS A 30 9.51 -25.67 -9.57
CA LYS A 30 8.60 -26.38 -10.47
C LYS A 30 7.85 -25.27 -11.20
N LYS A 31 8.18 -25.11 -12.47
CA LYS A 31 7.43 -24.30 -13.43
C LYS A 31 6.02 -24.85 -13.42
N CYS A 32 5.12 -24.18 -12.71
CA CYS A 32 3.69 -24.45 -12.77
C CYS A 32 3.29 -24.10 -14.20
N ASN A 33 3.23 -25.10 -15.08
CA ASN A 33 2.58 -24.92 -16.36
C ASN A 33 1.13 -24.58 -16.05
N PHE A 34 0.72 -23.35 -16.34
CA PHE A 34 -0.69 -22.99 -16.36
C PHE A 34 -1.35 -23.98 -17.31
N SER A 35 -2.14 -24.90 -16.74
CA SER A 35 -2.93 -25.84 -17.52
C SER A 35 -3.94 -25.01 -18.30
N SER A 36 -3.58 -24.63 -19.52
CA SER A 36 -4.52 -24.11 -20.50
C SER A 36 -5.50 -25.24 -20.73
N GLN A 37 -6.69 -25.12 -20.13
CA GLN A 37 -7.77 -26.06 -20.34
C GLN A 37 -8.03 -26.11 -21.85
N LYS A 38 -7.69 -27.26 -22.45
CA LYS A 38 -8.15 -27.62 -23.79
C LYS A 38 -9.66 -27.51 -23.78
N VAL A 39 -10.18 -26.60 -24.60
CA VAL A 39 -11.59 -26.36 -24.84
C VAL A 39 -12.29 -27.68 -25.15
N PRO A 40 -13.16 -28.21 -24.27
CA PRO A 40 -14.25 -29.03 -24.75
C PRO A 40 -15.24 -28.06 -25.36
N ASN A 41 -15.55 -28.22 -26.65
CA ASN A 41 -16.64 -27.51 -27.28
C ASN A 41 -17.94 -27.98 -26.62
N ASN A 42 -18.28 -27.38 -25.49
CA ASN A 42 -19.65 -27.34 -25.02
C ASN A 42 -20.09 -25.88 -25.02
N LYS A 43 -21.24 -25.67 -25.64
CA LYS A 43 -22.00 -24.43 -25.58
C LYS A 43 -22.55 -24.30 -24.15
N ILE A 44 -21.69 -24.24 -23.12
CA ILE A 44 -22.10 -23.79 -21.79
C ILE A 44 -22.40 -22.30 -21.96
N THR A 45 -23.67 -22.00 -22.22
CA THR A 45 -24.23 -20.72 -21.82
C THR A 45 -23.98 -20.60 -20.32
N ARG A 46 -23.00 -19.76 -19.94
CA ARG A 46 -22.59 -19.44 -18.56
C ARG A 46 -23.71 -18.69 -17.82
N LYS A 47 -24.92 -19.26 -17.81
CA LYS A 47 -26.14 -18.75 -17.16
C LYS A 47 -26.45 -19.51 -15.86
N SER A 48 -25.62 -20.46 -15.44
CA SER A 48 -25.72 -21.01 -14.09
C SER A 48 -25.09 -20.02 -13.11
N ILE A 49 -25.88 -19.06 -12.69
CA ILE A 49 -25.62 -18.11 -11.63
C ILE A 49 -25.30 -18.92 -10.35
N VAL A 50 -24.03 -18.98 -9.96
CA VAL A 50 -23.58 -19.68 -8.73
C VAL A 50 -23.88 -18.86 -7.47
N THR A 51 -24.14 -17.55 -7.64
CA THR A 51 -24.47 -16.60 -6.57
C THR A 51 -25.56 -15.63 -7.05
N PRO A 52 -26.47 -15.14 -6.20
CA PRO A 52 -27.56 -14.23 -6.63
C PRO A 52 -27.07 -12.83 -7.07
N PHE A 53 -25.76 -12.62 -7.19
CA PHE A 53 -25.16 -11.35 -7.58
C PHE A 53 -24.88 -11.31 -9.08
N PRO A 54 -24.96 -10.12 -9.71
CA PRO A 54 -24.55 -9.97 -11.10
C PRO A 54 -23.04 -10.28 -11.25
N PRO A 55 -22.56 -10.57 -12.48
CA PRO A 55 -21.14 -10.68 -12.77
C PRO A 55 -20.40 -9.39 -12.34
N LEU A 56 -19.10 -9.49 -12.00
CA LEU A 56 -18.29 -8.31 -11.61
C LEU A 56 -18.16 -7.23 -12.69
N THR A 57 -18.55 -7.53 -13.93
CA THR A 57 -18.65 -6.59 -15.05
C THR A 57 -19.86 -5.64 -14.91
N GLU A 58 -20.89 -6.07 -14.18
CA GLU A 58 -22.12 -5.32 -13.97
C GLU A 58 -22.19 -4.85 -12.51
N PRO A 59 -22.58 -3.59 -12.25
CA PRO A 59 -22.72 -3.09 -10.88
C PRO A 59 -23.88 -3.80 -10.17
N VAL A 60 -23.76 -3.96 -8.85
CA VAL A 60 -24.85 -4.52 -8.05
C VAL A 60 -26.03 -3.56 -8.04
N PRO A 61 -27.26 -4.01 -8.36
CA PRO A 61 -28.43 -3.15 -8.38
C PRO A 61 -28.74 -2.60 -6.99
N ASN A 62 -29.33 -1.40 -6.94
CA ASN A 62 -29.76 -0.73 -5.71
C ASN A 62 -28.64 -0.37 -4.72
N LEU A 63 -27.36 -0.41 -5.13
CA LEU A 63 -26.28 0.17 -4.31
C LEU A 63 -26.16 1.67 -4.54
N PRO A 64 -25.92 2.47 -3.48
CA PRO A 64 -25.61 3.88 -3.64
C PRO A 64 -24.30 4.04 -4.41
N LYS A 65 -24.22 5.09 -5.24
CA LYS A 65 -23.01 5.42 -5.98
C LYS A 65 -21.89 5.76 -5.00
N ALA A 66 -20.79 5.02 -5.05
CA ALA A 66 -19.63 5.29 -4.21
C ALA A 66 -19.02 6.66 -4.58
N ILE A 67 -18.87 7.52 -3.58
CA ILE A 67 -18.15 8.78 -3.69
C ILE A 67 -16.77 8.55 -3.08
N TYR A 68 -15.77 8.41 -3.95
CA TYR A 68 -14.38 8.30 -3.53
C TYR A 68 -13.81 9.71 -3.38
N ALA A 69 -13.11 10.01 -2.29
CA ALA A 69 -12.44 11.31 -2.16
C ALA A 69 -11.22 11.37 -3.08
N THR A 70 -11.05 12.50 -3.75
CA THR A 70 -9.95 12.75 -4.69
C THR A 70 -8.69 13.19 -3.95
N THR A 71 -7.54 12.66 -4.36
CA THR A 71 -6.23 13.12 -3.86
C THR A 71 -5.99 14.55 -4.34
N LYS A 72 -5.85 15.50 -3.41
CA LYS A 72 -5.32 16.84 -3.69
C LYS A 72 -3.87 16.90 -3.24
N ASP A 73 -3.01 17.54 -4.03
CA ASP A 73 -1.57 17.67 -3.73
C ASP A 73 -1.31 18.45 -2.42
N GLU A 74 -2.28 19.28 -2.01
CA GLU A 74 -2.28 20.04 -0.75
C GLU A 74 -2.30 19.15 0.52
N HIS A 75 -2.61 17.86 0.38
CA HIS A 75 -2.71 16.90 1.48
C HIS A 75 -1.44 16.04 1.62
N GLN A 76 -0.26 16.62 1.48
CA GLN A 76 1.00 15.88 1.68
C GLN A 76 2.01 16.61 2.59
N THR A 77 1.61 17.71 3.23
CA THR A 77 2.48 18.47 4.13
C THR A 77 2.35 17.99 5.57
N THR A 78 3.47 17.59 6.17
CA THR A 78 3.54 17.30 7.61
C THR A 78 3.43 18.60 8.41
N LYS A 79 2.46 18.66 9.32
CA LYS A 79 2.31 19.74 10.30
C LYS A 79 2.92 19.29 11.61
N VAL A 80 3.87 20.08 12.12
CA VAL A 80 4.47 19.84 13.44
C VAL A 80 3.93 20.90 14.40
N THR A 81 3.29 20.46 15.47
CA THR A 81 2.79 21.32 16.54
C THR A 81 3.50 21.00 17.85
N VAL A 82 3.72 22.04 18.65
CA VAL A 82 4.23 21.90 20.02
C VAL A 82 3.07 22.24 20.95
N LEU A 83 2.70 21.28 21.79
CA LEU A 83 1.65 21.45 22.78
C LEU A 83 2.16 22.29 23.96
N SER A 84 1.24 22.83 24.78
CA SER A 84 1.59 23.64 25.96
C SER A 84 2.46 22.91 26.99
N ASN A 85 2.37 21.59 27.04
CA ASN A 85 3.22 20.73 27.87
C ASN A 85 4.58 20.41 27.22
N GLY A 86 4.91 21.01 26.08
CA GLY A 86 6.18 20.81 25.37
C GLY A 86 6.24 19.57 24.48
N LEU A 87 5.19 18.74 24.42
CA LEU A 87 5.15 17.58 23.53
C LEU A 87 5.05 18.01 22.06
N LYS A 88 5.86 17.37 21.21
CA LYS A 88 5.84 17.59 19.75
C LYS A 88 4.93 16.55 19.08
N VAL A 89 3.95 17.02 18.34
CA VAL A 89 3.04 16.18 17.55
C VAL A 89 3.28 16.48 16.07
N ALA A 90 3.56 15.44 15.29
CA ALA A 90 3.68 15.53 13.84
C ALA A 90 2.49 14.79 13.21
N SER A 91 1.73 15.46 12.36
CA SER A 91 0.62 14.86 11.62
C SER A 91 0.73 15.17 10.12
N GLU A 92 0.42 14.19 9.30
CA GLU A 92 0.31 14.36 7.84
C GLU A 92 -1.05 13.82 7.43
N ASN A 93 -1.88 14.68 6.83
CA ASN A 93 -3.16 14.23 6.32
C ASN A 93 -2.90 13.37 5.09
N ARG A 94 -3.40 12.13 5.06
CA ARG A 94 -3.36 11.27 3.87
C ARG A 94 -4.76 10.75 3.58
N PHE A 95 -5.13 10.63 2.31
CA PHE A 95 -6.38 9.98 1.96
C PHE A 95 -6.23 8.46 2.04
N GLY A 96 -7.13 7.82 2.78
CA GLY A 96 -7.22 6.37 2.93
C GLY A 96 -8.21 5.97 4.02
N GLN A 97 -8.61 4.70 4.04
CA GLN A 97 -9.53 4.15 5.05
C GLN A 97 -8.87 3.95 6.43
N PHE A 98 -7.54 3.95 6.49
CA PHE A 98 -6.75 3.62 7.67
C PHE A 98 -5.71 4.70 7.95
N CYS A 99 -5.40 4.92 9.23
CA CYS A 99 -4.32 5.79 9.68
C CYS A 99 -3.31 5.01 10.53
N THR A 100 -2.08 5.50 10.59
CA THR A 100 -1.03 4.95 11.46
C THR A 100 -0.70 5.96 12.54
N ILE A 101 -0.64 5.51 13.79
CA ILE A 101 -0.30 6.34 14.94
C ILE A 101 0.93 5.75 15.60
N GLY A 102 1.87 6.60 15.99
CA GLY A 102 3.10 6.18 16.67
C GLY A 102 3.70 7.31 17.50
N GLY A 103 4.45 6.93 18.53
CA GLY A 103 5.22 7.84 19.37
C GLY A 103 6.71 7.57 19.22
N LYS A 104 7.53 8.63 19.25
CA LYS A 104 8.98 8.53 19.34
C LYS A 104 9.41 9.09 20.68
N TYR A 105 10.11 8.26 21.45
CA TYR A 105 10.72 8.68 22.71
C TYR A 105 12.22 8.91 22.53
N PRO A 106 12.81 9.82 23.32
CA PRO A 106 14.26 9.96 23.39
C PRO A 106 14.91 8.65 23.84
N LYS A 107 16.16 8.40 23.43
CA LYS A 107 16.87 7.18 23.85
C LYS A 107 17.08 7.15 25.35
N GLU A 108 17.30 8.32 25.94
CA GLU A 108 17.52 8.54 27.37
C GLU A 108 16.34 8.04 28.20
N PHE A 109 15.11 8.23 27.70
CA PHE A 109 13.89 7.73 28.36
C PHE A 109 13.87 6.19 28.42
N PHE A 110 14.36 5.53 27.37
CA PHE A 110 14.42 4.07 27.34
C PHE A 110 15.51 3.51 28.25
N GLU A 111 16.68 4.17 28.30
CA GLU A 111 17.76 3.79 29.22
C GLU A 111 17.37 4.01 30.69
N PHE A 112 16.65 5.10 30.99
CA PHE A 112 16.05 5.31 32.31
C PHE A 112 15.13 4.14 32.70
N TYR A 113 14.25 3.72 31.80
CA TYR A 113 13.30 2.65 32.08
C TYR A 113 13.98 1.30 32.33
N LYS A 114 15.07 0.98 31.60
CA LYS A 114 15.85 -0.26 31.86
C LYS A 114 16.49 -0.26 33.24
N ASN A 115 16.99 0.89 33.68
CA ASN A 115 17.71 1.03 34.94
C ASN A 115 16.77 1.27 36.14
N TRP A 116 15.46 1.40 35.92
CA TRP A 116 14.48 1.63 36.98
C TRP A 116 14.50 0.55 38.07
N HIS A 117 14.74 -0.71 37.70
CA HIS A 117 14.80 -1.82 38.65
C HIS A 117 16.15 -1.93 39.39
N LEU A 118 17.13 -1.11 39.04
CA LEU A 118 18.46 -1.10 39.67
C LEU A 118 18.61 0.06 40.69
N ALA A 119 17.57 0.88 40.85
CA ALA A 119 17.53 2.05 41.73
C ALA A 119 16.70 1.78 42.99
#